data_AF-H0XSH4-F1
#
_entry.id   AF-H0XSH4-F1
#
_cell.length_a   1.000
_cell.length_b   1.000
_cell.length_c   1.000
_cell.angle_alpha   90.00
_cell.angle_beta   90.00
_cell.angle_gamma   90.00
#
_symmetry.space_group_name_H-M   'P 1'
#
loop_
_entity.id
_entity.type
_entity.pdbx_description
1 polymer ?
#
loop_
_entity_poly.entity_id
_entity_poly.type
_entity_poly.pdbx_seq_one_letter_code
_entity_poly.pdbx_strand_id
1 'polypeptide(L)'
;MEKNDTIDFKALEKELQAALAADEKYKQENAAKLRAVEQRVASYEEFRGIVLASHLKPLEQKDKMGGKRSMSWNCHSTQERTFQDMACEISQEETHCQPETSAEFYRDWRRHLRSGPERYQVLLQLGGPKLGRLFQTDVGFGLLGELLVALANHVRPAHRAAVLEILSSLASTGRFTLNLSLLSQAERESCRDLFQKLQAMKEGPSQEEQSLEEQSAGAQEEDSLLQELLWLYQVD
;
A
#
# COMPACT_ATOMS: atom_id res chain seq x y z
N MET A 1 -61.52 -15.44 66.34
CA MET A 1 -60.11 -15.89 66.39
C MET A 1 -59.60 -15.94 64.97
N GLU A 2 -58.70 -15.02 64.67
CA GLU A 2 -58.12 -14.80 63.35
C GLU A 2 -57.32 -16.03 62.94
N LYS A 3 -57.60 -16.55 61.74
CA LYS A 3 -56.85 -17.66 61.17
C LYS A 3 -55.56 -17.06 60.64
N ASN A 4 -54.44 -17.49 61.21
CA ASN A 4 -53.11 -17.13 60.72
C ASN A 4 -53.00 -17.52 59.24
N ASP A 5 -53.02 -16.51 58.36
CA ASP A 5 -52.64 -16.64 56.96
C ASP A 5 -51.21 -17.17 56.93
N THR A 6 -51.08 -18.47 56.64
CA THR A 6 -49.77 -19.09 56.47
C THR A 6 -49.25 -18.62 55.12
N ILE A 7 -48.38 -17.61 55.13
CA ILE A 7 -47.80 -16.98 53.94
C ILE A 7 -47.11 -18.07 53.10
N ASP A 8 -47.53 -18.22 51.84
CA ASP A 8 -46.88 -19.11 50.90
C ASP A 8 -45.64 -18.43 50.30
N PHE A 9 -44.49 -18.68 50.94
CA PHE A 9 -43.20 -18.13 50.50
C PHE A 9 -42.81 -18.54 49.07
N LYS A 10 -43.29 -19.69 48.57
CA LYS A 10 -42.97 -20.14 47.21
C LYS A 10 -43.76 -19.36 46.15
N ALA A 11 -45.03 -19.06 46.45
CA ALA A 11 -45.85 -18.21 45.58
C ALA A 11 -45.26 -16.79 45.50
N LEU A 12 -44.83 -16.24 46.64
CA LEU A 12 -44.22 -14.93 46.72
C LEU A 12 -42.87 -14.86 45.99
N GLU A 13 -42.03 -15.90 46.11
CA GLU A 13 -40.77 -15.99 45.38
C GLU A 13 -40.99 -16.01 43.86
N LYS A 14 -41.99 -16.77 43.39
CA LYS A 14 -42.35 -16.83 41.97
C LYS A 14 -42.84 -15.49 41.45
N GLU A 15 -43.66 -14.78 42.22
CA GLU A 15 -44.13 -13.44 41.88
C GLU A 15 -42.96 -12.44 41.79
N LEU A 16 -42.04 -12.49 42.76
CA LEU A 16 -40.84 -11.66 42.75
C LEU A 16 -39.97 -11.94 41.53
N GLN A 17 -39.72 -13.21 41.22
CA GLN A 17 -38.94 -13.60 40.03
C GLN A 17 -39.61 -13.14 38.73
N ALA A 18 -40.94 -13.23 38.65
CA ALA A 18 -41.69 -12.75 37.49
C ALA A 18 -41.59 -11.22 37.33
N ALA A 19 -41.67 -10.47 38.44
CA ALA A 19 -41.52 -9.02 38.44
C ALA A 19 -40.10 -8.60 37.98
N LEU A 20 -39.07 -9.27 38.51
CA LEU A 20 -37.68 -9.01 38.11
C LEU A 20 -37.45 -9.28 36.63
N ALA A 21 -37.95 -10.41 36.12
CA ALA A 21 -37.83 -10.75 34.70
C ALA A 21 -38.57 -9.75 33.79
N ALA A 22 -39.73 -9.23 34.22
CA ALA A 22 -40.46 -8.21 33.49
C ALA A 22 -39.69 -6.88 33.42
N ASP A 23 -39.08 -6.47 34.53
CA ASP A 23 -38.24 -5.27 34.60
C ASP A 23 -36.99 -5.39 33.74
N GLU A 24 -36.32 -6.54 33.77
CA GLU A 24 -35.16 -6.82 32.92
C GLU A 24 -35.52 -6.75 31.44
N LYS A 25 -36.64 -7.37 31.05
CA LYS A 25 -37.15 -7.32 29.69
C LYS A 25 -37.45 -5.88 29.25
N TYR A 26 -38.13 -5.10 30.11
CA TYR A 26 -38.44 -3.70 29.81
C TYR A 26 -37.16 -2.87 29.61
N LYS A 27 -36.14 -3.06 30.46
CA LYS A 27 -34.84 -2.39 30.33
C LYS A 27 -34.14 -2.76 29.03
N GLN A 28 -34.14 -4.04 28.65
CA GLN A 28 -33.53 -4.52 27.40
C GLN A 28 -34.23 -3.93 26.17
N GLU A 29 -35.57 -3.96 26.12
CA GLU A 29 -36.34 -3.38 25.02
C GLU A 29 -36.14 -1.87 24.92
N ASN A 30 -36.15 -1.15 26.04
CA ASN A 30 -35.94 0.30 26.04
C ASN A 30 -34.52 0.67 25.59
N ALA A 31 -33.50 -0.08 26.04
CA ALA A 31 -32.14 0.11 25.55
C ALA A 31 -32.02 -0.13 24.03
N ALA A 32 -32.71 -1.13 23.50
CA ALA A 32 -32.77 -1.39 22.06
C ALA A 32 -33.48 -0.25 21.29
N LYS A 33 -34.58 0.28 21.84
CA LYS A 33 -35.27 1.46 21.27
C LYS A 33 -34.35 2.67 21.19
N LEU A 34 -33.66 3.00 22.28
CA LEU A 34 -32.73 4.13 22.33
C LEU A 34 -31.58 3.94 21.34
N ARG A 35 -30.99 2.75 21.28
CA ARG A 35 -29.94 2.41 20.31
C ARG A 35 -30.40 2.58 18.85
N ALA A 36 -31.59 2.09 18.51
CA ALA A 36 -32.13 2.19 17.16
C ALA A 36 -32.37 3.66 16.74
N VAL A 37 -32.81 4.50 17.69
CA VAL A 37 -32.96 5.94 17.47
C VAL A 37 -31.60 6.62 17.28
N GLU A 38 -30.62 6.28 18.12
CA GLU A 38 -29.25 6.82 18.02
C GLU A 38 -28.59 6.46 16.69
N GLN A 39 -28.82 5.24 16.21
CA GLN A 39 -28.36 4.75 14.90
C GLN A 39 -29.09 5.36 13.70
N ARG A 40 -30.14 6.17 13.91
CA ARG A 40 -30.95 6.82 12.87
C ARG A 40 -31.48 5.82 11.82
N VAL A 41 -32.04 4.72 12.31
CA VAL A 41 -32.66 3.68 11.49
C VAL A 41 -33.72 4.27 10.54
N ALA A 42 -33.68 3.87 9.26
CA ALA A 42 -34.44 4.52 8.19
C ALA A 42 -35.91 4.08 8.09
N SER A 43 -36.24 2.88 8.60
CA SER A 43 -37.60 2.31 8.49
C SER A 43 -38.15 1.82 9.84
N TYR A 44 -39.47 1.86 9.99
CA TYR A 44 -40.13 1.32 11.17
C TYR A 44 -39.97 -0.20 11.30
N GLU A 45 -39.90 -0.92 10.18
CA GLU A 45 -39.70 -2.36 10.19
C GLU A 45 -38.34 -2.76 10.77
N GLU A 46 -37.29 -2.02 10.41
CA GLU A 46 -35.95 -2.20 10.96
C GLU A 46 -35.90 -1.85 12.45
N PHE A 47 -36.55 -0.74 12.85
CA PHE A 47 -36.70 -0.38 14.25
C PHE A 47 -37.39 -1.49 15.05
N ARG A 48 -38.53 -2.00 14.53
CA ARG A 48 -39.28 -3.09 15.13
C ARG A 48 -38.43 -4.36 15.23
N GLY A 49 -37.66 -4.68 14.19
CA GLY A 49 -36.73 -5.81 14.17
C GLY A 49 -35.71 -5.72 15.31
N ILE A 50 -35.07 -4.57 15.49
CA ILE A 50 -34.07 -4.34 16.55
C ILE A 50 -34.70 -4.51 17.94
N VAL A 51 -35.89 -3.97 18.17
CA VAL A 51 -36.57 -4.06 19.48
C VAL A 51 -37.01 -5.49 19.79
N LEU A 52 -37.55 -6.21 18.80
CA LEU A 52 -37.94 -7.61 18.97
C LEU A 52 -36.73 -8.51 19.23
N ALA A 53 -35.59 -8.19 18.64
CA ALA A 53 -34.32 -8.90 18.81
C ALA A 53 -33.53 -8.47 20.06
N SER A 54 -34.09 -7.65 20.96
CA SER A 54 -33.38 -7.12 22.14
C SER A 54 -32.85 -8.19 23.11
N HIS A 55 -33.49 -9.36 23.12
CA HIS A 55 -33.13 -10.52 23.94
C HIS A 55 -31.95 -11.31 23.38
N LEU A 56 -31.50 -11.03 22.15
CA LEU A 56 -30.37 -11.73 21.53
C LEU A 56 -29.04 -11.26 22.15
N LYS A 57 -28.22 -12.22 22.57
CA LYS A 57 -26.87 -11.96 23.09
C LYS A 57 -25.87 -11.92 21.94
N PRO A 58 -24.81 -11.08 22.02
CA PRO A 58 -23.69 -11.17 21.10
C PRO A 58 -23.12 -12.59 21.10
N LEU A 59 -22.78 -13.10 19.91
CA LEU A 59 -22.22 -14.45 19.77
C LEU A 59 -20.91 -14.56 20.55
N GLU A 60 -20.85 -15.48 21.50
CA GLU A 60 -19.60 -15.76 22.21
C GLU A 60 -18.64 -16.57 21.32
N GLN A 61 -17.35 -16.59 21.69
CA GLN A 61 -16.35 -17.37 20.96
C GLN A 61 -16.71 -18.86 20.87
N LYS A 62 -17.46 -19.37 21.85
CA LYS A 62 -17.94 -20.75 21.97
C LYS A 62 -19.17 -21.05 21.10
N ASP A 63 -19.96 -20.02 20.78
CA ASP A 63 -21.15 -20.14 19.92
C ASP A 63 -20.79 -20.13 18.43
N LYS A 64 -19.51 -19.88 18.11
CA LYS A 64 -19.01 -20.02 16.74
C LYS A 64 -19.01 -21.52 16.41
N MET A 65 -20.06 -22.00 15.73
CA MET A 65 -20.04 -23.33 15.09
C MET A 65 -18.71 -23.49 14.37
N GLY A 66 -18.00 -24.56 14.72
CA GLY A 66 -16.57 -24.80 14.46
C GLY A 66 -16.19 -24.96 12.98
N GLY A 67 -16.48 -23.96 12.15
CA GLY A 67 -15.75 -23.72 10.92
C GLY A 67 -14.59 -22.79 11.23
N LYS A 68 -13.39 -23.14 10.75
CA LYS A 68 -12.32 -22.15 10.56
C LYS A 68 -12.92 -21.03 9.72
N ARG A 69 -13.32 -19.92 10.33
CA ARG A 69 -13.69 -18.71 9.58
C ARG A 69 -12.40 -18.14 9.01
N SER A 70 -11.90 -18.75 7.96
CA SER A 70 -10.93 -18.15 7.06
C SER A 70 -11.67 -17.14 6.18
N MET A 71 -12.25 -16.12 6.82
CA MET A 71 -12.38 -14.83 6.17
C MET A 71 -11.30 -13.97 6.78
N SER A 72 -10.06 -14.23 6.36
CA SER A 72 -9.10 -13.15 6.37
C SER A 72 -9.67 -12.10 5.41
N TRP A 73 -10.01 -10.93 5.94
CA TRP A 73 -10.27 -9.73 5.14
C TRP A 73 -9.11 -9.40 4.17
N ASN A 74 -8.01 -10.13 4.32
CA ASN A 74 -6.86 -10.16 3.46
C ASN A 74 -6.63 -11.60 2.94
N CYS A 75 -7.06 -11.91 1.72
CA CYS A 75 -6.83 -13.22 1.10
C CYS A 75 -5.32 -13.54 0.87
N HIS A 76 -4.45 -12.55 1.08
CA HIS A 76 -3.00 -12.67 0.93
C HIS A 76 -2.26 -13.09 2.21
N SER A 77 -2.95 -13.25 3.35
CA SER A 77 -2.29 -13.61 4.63
C SER A 77 -2.33 -15.10 4.96
N THR A 78 -3.02 -15.93 4.19
CA THR A 78 -3.07 -17.39 4.41
C THR A 78 -2.01 -18.12 3.60
N GLN A 79 -0.75 -17.93 4.00
CA GLN A 79 0.20 -19.04 3.96
C GLN A 79 0.46 -19.41 5.42
N GLU A 80 -0.17 -20.50 5.87
CA GLU A 80 0.18 -21.18 7.12
C GLU A 80 1.65 -21.60 7.04
N ARG A 81 2.57 -20.78 7.57
CA ARG A 81 3.84 -21.30 8.07
C ARG A 81 3.60 -21.77 9.49
N THR A 82 3.70 -23.07 9.67
CA THR A 82 3.73 -23.76 10.97
C THR A 82 4.78 -23.07 11.84
N PHE A 83 4.34 -22.46 12.95
CA PHE A 83 5.24 -21.92 13.96
C PHE A 83 5.95 -23.10 14.64
N GLN A 84 7.16 -23.40 14.19
CA GLN A 84 8.17 -23.93 15.09
C GLN A 84 8.82 -22.74 15.79
N ASP A 85 8.68 -22.78 17.11
CA ASP A 85 9.29 -21.88 18.08
C ASP A 85 10.82 -22.08 18.01
N MET A 86 11.44 -21.34 17.10
CA MET A 86 12.85 -20.99 17.17
C MET A 86 12.87 -19.48 17.07
N ALA A 87 13.44 -18.84 18.09
CA ALA A 87 13.72 -17.42 18.09
C ALA A 87 14.22 -17.03 16.70
N CYS A 88 13.36 -16.38 15.91
CA CYS A 88 13.79 -15.74 14.70
C CYS A 88 14.61 -14.54 15.17
N GLU A 89 15.91 -14.78 15.37
CA GLU A 89 16.91 -13.82 14.93
C GLU A 89 16.38 -13.26 13.62
N ILE A 90 16.07 -11.97 13.64
CA ILE A 90 15.81 -11.18 12.44
C ILE A 90 17.15 -11.25 11.70
N SER A 91 17.34 -12.30 10.91
CA SER A 91 18.46 -12.41 10.01
C SER A 91 18.30 -11.23 9.06
N GLN A 92 19.15 -10.24 9.28
CA GLN A 92 19.51 -9.24 8.29
C GLN A 92 20.11 -10.01 7.12
N GLU A 93 19.26 -10.56 6.25
CA GLU A 93 19.69 -10.95 4.93
C GLU A 93 19.91 -9.66 4.16
N GLU A 94 21.16 -9.21 4.26
CA GLU A 94 21.72 -8.36 3.24
C GLU A 94 21.55 -9.03 1.87
N THR A 95 21.17 -8.20 0.91
CA THR A 95 21.45 -8.31 -0.53
C THR A 95 20.38 -8.94 -1.44
N HIS A 96 19.97 -8.12 -2.41
CA HIS A 96 19.27 -8.42 -3.67
C HIS A 96 17.74 -8.38 -3.65
N CYS A 97 17.23 -7.15 -3.53
CA CYS A 97 15.87 -6.76 -3.88
C CYS A 97 15.66 -6.90 -5.41
N GLN A 98 15.22 -8.07 -5.86
CA GLN A 98 14.72 -8.28 -7.23
C GLN A 98 13.19 -8.37 -7.17
N PRO A 99 12.47 -7.24 -7.00
CA PRO A 99 11.02 -7.27 -6.89
C PRO A 99 10.41 -7.88 -8.15
N GLU A 100 9.42 -8.76 -7.95
CA GLU A 100 8.64 -9.36 -9.04
C GLU A 100 7.40 -8.53 -9.36
N THR A 101 6.92 -7.78 -8.37
CA THR A 101 5.73 -6.92 -8.50
C THR A 101 6.02 -5.46 -8.13
N SER A 102 5.22 -4.53 -8.66
CA SER A 102 5.31 -3.10 -8.32
C SER A 102 5.10 -2.83 -6.82
N ALA A 103 4.24 -3.61 -6.16
CA ALA A 103 3.97 -3.47 -4.74
C ALA A 103 5.17 -3.88 -3.87
N GLU A 104 5.91 -4.92 -4.27
CA GLU A 104 7.16 -5.32 -3.60
C GLU A 104 8.23 -4.25 -3.77
N PHE A 105 8.41 -3.73 -4.99
CA PHE A 105 9.32 -2.61 -5.22
C PHE A 105 8.95 -1.43 -4.31
N TYR A 106 7.68 -1.03 -4.28
CA TYR A 106 7.24 0.10 -3.47
C TYR A 106 7.48 -0.14 -1.96
N ARG A 107 7.20 -1.36 -1.48
CA ARG A 107 7.47 -1.76 -0.09
C ARG A 107 8.96 -1.63 0.23
N ASP A 108 9.82 -2.14 -0.64
CA ASP A 108 11.25 -2.16 -0.40
C ASP A 108 11.86 -0.76 -0.53
N TRP A 109 11.38 0.04 -1.49
CA TRP A 109 11.71 1.45 -1.66
C TRP A 109 11.45 2.27 -0.38
N ARG A 110 10.33 1.99 0.30
CA ARG A 110 9.93 2.71 1.53
C ARG A 110 10.62 2.18 2.78
N ARG A 111 10.89 0.87 2.87
CA ARG A 111 11.37 0.22 4.11
C ARG A 111 12.88 0.07 4.16
N HIS A 112 13.47 -0.42 3.07
CA HIS A 112 14.86 -0.90 3.03
C HIS A 112 15.79 0.11 2.35
N LEU A 113 15.33 0.80 1.31
CA LEU A 113 16.12 1.78 0.56
C LEU A 113 16.07 3.17 1.18
N ARG A 114 16.91 3.38 2.20
CA ARG A 114 16.98 4.65 2.96
C ARG A 114 18.02 5.61 2.40
N SER A 115 19.10 5.10 1.82
CA SER A 115 20.18 5.92 1.28
C SER A 115 19.96 6.28 -0.19
N GLY A 116 20.32 7.51 -0.58
CA GLY A 116 20.31 7.96 -1.97
C GLY A 116 21.14 7.09 -2.94
N PRO A 117 22.41 6.76 -2.64
CA PRO A 117 23.23 5.92 -3.52
C PRO A 117 22.71 4.48 -3.63
N GLU A 118 22.10 3.92 -2.57
CA GLU A 118 21.48 2.60 -2.62
C GLU A 118 20.29 2.57 -3.58
N ARG A 119 19.43 3.61 -3.51
CA ARG A 119 18.30 3.81 -4.44
C ARG A 119 18.78 3.85 -5.88
N TYR A 120 19.83 4.62 -6.15
CA TYR A 120 20.42 4.71 -7.47
C TYR A 120 20.96 3.35 -7.96
N GLN A 121 21.71 2.64 -7.10
CA GLN A 121 22.30 1.35 -7.46
C GLN A 121 21.24 0.29 -7.78
N VAL A 122 20.14 0.25 -7.03
CA VAL A 122 19.03 -0.69 -7.29
C VAL A 122 18.31 -0.35 -8.59
N LEU A 123 18.13 0.93 -8.92
CA LEU A 123 17.56 1.33 -10.21
C LEU A 123 18.41 0.87 -11.38
N LEU A 124 19.74 1.00 -11.28
CA LEU A 124 20.67 0.48 -12.28
C LEU A 124 20.65 -1.05 -12.37
N GLN A 125 20.57 -1.76 -11.24
CA GLN A 125 20.51 -3.23 -11.23
C GLN A 125 19.22 -3.79 -11.83
N LEU A 126 18.09 -3.10 -11.63
CA LEU A 126 16.81 -3.46 -12.24
C LEU A 126 16.81 -3.15 -13.75
N GLY A 127 17.35 -1.98 -14.12
CA GLY A 127 17.38 -1.49 -15.49
C GLY A 127 16.01 -1.07 -16.03
N GLY A 128 16.00 -0.45 -17.20
CA GLY A 128 14.79 0.04 -17.86
C GLY A 128 13.73 -1.04 -18.10
N PRO A 129 14.05 -2.15 -18.80
CA PRO A 129 13.05 -3.14 -19.19
C PRO A 129 12.30 -3.78 -18.01
N LYS A 130 12.98 -4.02 -16.89
CA LYS A 130 12.32 -4.58 -15.69
C LYS A 130 11.45 -3.53 -15.00
N LEU A 131 11.91 -2.29 -14.90
CA LEU A 131 11.11 -1.18 -14.34
C LEU A 131 9.86 -0.92 -15.19
N GLY A 132 9.98 -0.92 -16.51
CA GLY A 132 8.84 -0.80 -17.42
C GLY A 132 7.83 -1.93 -17.20
N ARG A 133 8.29 -3.18 -17.04
CA ARG A 133 7.40 -4.33 -16.74
C ARG A 133 6.74 -4.24 -15.37
N LEU A 134 7.44 -3.76 -14.34
CA LEU A 134 6.89 -3.59 -13.00
C LEU A 134 5.81 -2.51 -12.99
N PHE A 135 6.04 -1.38 -13.68
CA PHE A 135 5.18 -0.20 -13.63
C PHE A 135 4.28 -0.01 -14.85
N GLN A 136 4.02 -1.07 -15.63
CA GLN A 136 3.18 -1.00 -16.85
C GLN A 136 1.88 -0.23 -16.63
N THR A 137 1.21 -0.48 -15.50
CA THR A 137 -0.06 0.17 -15.17
C THR A 137 0.13 1.56 -14.60
N ASP A 138 1.03 1.71 -13.62
CA ASP A 138 1.31 2.95 -12.92
C ASP A 138 2.60 2.81 -12.09
N VAL A 139 3.38 3.88 -12.00
CA VAL A 139 4.53 4.01 -11.08
C VAL A 139 4.03 4.24 -9.64
N GLY A 140 2.85 4.84 -9.50
CA GLY A 140 2.24 5.16 -8.22
C GLY A 140 2.62 6.55 -7.72
N PHE A 141 1.73 7.12 -6.90
CA PHE A 141 1.81 8.51 -6.47
C PHE A 141 3.12 8.83 -5.72
N GLY A 142 3.81 9.87 -6.18
CA GLY A 142 5.04 10.40 -5.57
C GLY A 142 6.30 9.59 -5.84
N LEU A 143 6.18 8.33 -6.28
CA LEU A 143 7.37 7.50 -6.52
C LEU A 143 8.19 8.03 -7.69
N LEU A 144 7.55 8.46 -8.80
CA LEU A 144 8.26 8.97 -9.98
C LEU A 144 9.22 10.11 -9.64
N GLY A 145 8.77 11.09 -8.85
CA GLY A 145 9.60 12.21 -8.41
C GLY A 145 10.81 11.75 -7.58
N GLU A 146 10.60 10.83 -6.65
CA GLU A 146 11.68 10.24 -5.86
C GLU A 146 12.70 9.47 -6.72
N LEU A 147 12.25 8.76 -7.76
CA LEU A 147 13.13 8.08 -8.72
C LEU A 147 14.00 9.10 -9.46
N LEU A 148 13.38 10.17 -9.97
CA LEU A 148 14.08 11.22 -10.71
C LEU A 148 15.12 11.94 -9.85
N VAL A 149 14.79 12.25 -8.59
CA VAL A 149 15.73 12.84 -7.63
C VAL A 149 16.89 11.90 -7.33
N ALA A 150 16.62 10.60 -7.15
CA ALA A 150 17.68 9.61 -6.92
C ALA A 150 18.64 9.50 -8.11
N LEU A 151 18.11 9.55 -9.34
CA LEU A 151 18.91 9.59 -10.56
C LEU A 151 19.72 10.89 -10.67
N ALA A 152 19.10 12.05 -10.44
CA ALA A 152 19.74 13.36 -10.54
C ALA A 152 20.94 13.51 -9.58
N ASN A 153 20.84 12.95 -8.38
CA ASN A 153 21.86 13.09 -7.34
C ASN A 153 23.10 12.21 -7.56
N HIS A 154 22.96 11.09 -8.27
CA HIS A 154 24.00 10.05 -8.34
C HIS A 154 24.40 9.63 -9.75
N VAL A 155 23.85 10.28 -10.80
CA VAL A 155 24.21 10.00 -12.18
C VAL A 155 25.72 10.13 -12.43
N ARG A 156 26.29 9.15 -13.14
CA ARG A 156 27.68 9.13 -13.59
C ARG A 156 27.74 8.97 -15.12
N PRO A 157 28.79 9.47 -15.79
CA PRO A 157 28.95 9.33 -17.24
C PRO A 157 28.88 7.87 -17.72
N ALA A 158 29.46 6.95 -16.96
CA ALA A 158 29.46 5.51 -17.25
C ALA A 158 28.06 4.85 -17.26
N HIS A 159 27.04 5.54 -16.75
CA HIS A 159 25.68 5.01 -16.65
C HIS A 159 24.69 5.77 -17.53
N ARG A 160 25.17 6.65 -18.42
CA ARG A 160 24.33 7.50 -19.29
C ARG A 160 23.29 6.67 -20.06
N ALA A 161 23.73 5.66 -20.81
CA ALA A 161 22.85 4.77 -21.57
C ALA A 161 21.78 4.10 -20.69
N ALA A 162 22.19 3.50 -19.57
CA ALA A 162 21.28 2.82 -18.64
C ALA A 162 20.24 3.79 -18.03
N VAL A 163 20.63 5.02 -17.71
CA VAL A 163 19.71 6.03 -17.20
C VAL A 163 18.70 6.47 -18.27
N LEU A 164 19.13 6.62 -19.53
CA LEU A 164 18.22 6.93 -20.64
C LEU A 164 17.20 5.80 -20.87
N GLU A 165 17.62 4.54 -20.82
CA GLU A 165 16.71 3.40 -20.90
C GLU A 165 15.68 3.37 -19.75
N ILE A 166 16.12 3.69 -18.53
CA ILE A 166 15.24 3.79 -17.37
C ILE A 166 14.21 4.90 -17.57
N LEU A 167 14.63 6.09 -18.01
CA LEU A 167 13.73 7.22 -18.27
C LEU A 167 12.72 6.88 -19.38
N SER A 168 13.14 6.23 -20.46
CA SER A 168 12.25 5.76 -21.52
C SER A 168 11.23 4.73 -21.01
N SER A 169 11.68 3.81 -20.16
CA SER A 169 10.81 2.80 -19.55
C SER A 169 9.80 3.40 -18.56
N LEU A 170 10.16 4.49 -17.88
CA LEU A 170 9.24 5.23 -17.01
C LEU A 170 8.25 6.09 -17.80
N ALA A 171 8.70 6.70 -18.90
CA ALA A 171 7.86 7.49 -19.80
C ALA A 171 6.77 6.67 -20.50
N SER A 172 7.03 5.39 -20.75
CA SER A 172 6.08 4.46 -21.38
C SER A 172 5.02 3.86 -20.43
N THR A 173 4.99 4.28 -19.16
CA THR A 173 4.01 3.78 -18.18
C THR A 173 2.61 4.39 -18.38
N GLY A 174 1.55 3.62 -18.10
CA GLY A 174 0.17 3.99 -18.45
C GLY A 174 -0.37 5.31 -17.86
N ARG A 175 0.20 5.80 -16.75
CA ARG A 175 -0.21 7.06 -16.10
C ARG A 175 0.92 8.08 -16.01
N PHE A 176 1.89 8.01 -16.93
CA PHE A 176 3.06 8.88 -16.90
C PHE A 176 2.71 10.38 -16.88
N THR A 177 1.83 10.84 -17.78
CA THR A 177 1.43 12.26 -17.86
C THR A 177 0.80 12.79 -16.56
N LEU A 178 -0.01 11.95 -15.88
CA LEU A 178 -0.57 12.29 -14.57
C LEU A 178 0.54 12.41 -13.52
N ASN A 179 1.41 11.41 -13.44
CA ASN A 179 2.52 11.43 -12.48
C ASN A 179 3.46 12.63 -12.72
N LEU A 180 3.70 13.00 -13.98
CA LEU A 180 4.48 14.18 -14.36
C LEU A 180 3.79 15.49 -13.91
N SER A 181 2.47 15.58 -14.03
CA SER A 181 1.70 16.75 -13.57
C SER A 181 1.75 16.93 -12.04
N LEU A 182 1.88 15.83 -11.31
CA LEU A 182 1.87 15.78 -9.85
C LEU A 182 3.25 16.01 -9.21
N LEU A 183 4.32 16.13 -10.01
CA LEU A 183 5.64 16.48 -9.49
C LEU A 183 5.61 17.82 -8.77
N SER A 184 6.33 17.92 -7.65
CA SER A 184 6.60 19.17 -6.96
C SER A 184 7.60 20.04 -7.74
N GLN A 185 7.69 21.32 -7.40
CA GLN A 185 8.66 22.23 -8.01
C GLN A 185 10.11 21.75 -7.84
N ALA A 186 10.46 21.27 -6.64
CA ALA A 186 11.79 20.75 -6.33
C ALA A 186 12.13 19.49 -7.15
N GLU A 187 11.16 18.60 -7.37
CA GLU A 187 11.35 17.41 -8.21
C GLU A 187 11.49 17.77 -9.69
N ARG A 188 10.75 18.79 -10.18
CA ARG A 188 10.92 19.30 -11.54
C ARG A 188 12.29 19.93 -11.76
N GLU A 189 12.79 20.68 -10.79
CA GLU A 189 14.16 21.22 -10.82
C GLU A 189 15.20 20.10 -10.84
N SER A 190 15.05 19.10 -9.98
CA SER A 190 15.94 17.92 -9.99
C SER A 190 15.90 17.16 -11.32
N CYS A 191 14.72 17.09 -11.96
CA CYS A 191 14.57 16.50 -13.29
C CYS A 191 15.30 17.33 -14.35
N ARG A 192 15.19 18.67 -14.34
CA ARG A 192 15.96 19.55 -15.25
C ARG A 192 17.46 19.37 -15.04
N ASP A 193 17.91 19.35 -13.80
CA ASP A 193 19.32 19.15 -13.45
C ASP A 193 19.83 17.79 -13.96
N LEU A 194 19.01 16.73 -13.89
CA LEU A 194 19.35 15.42 -14.46
C LEU A 194 19.58 15.51 -15.97
N PHE A 195 18.66 16.12 -16.72
CA PHE A 195 18.79 16.25 -18.17
C PHE A 195 19.97 17.13 -18.58
N GLN A 196 20.25 18.22 -17.84
CA GLN A 196 21.44 19.04 -18.07
C GLN A 196 22.74 18.25 -17.85
N LYS A 197 22.80 17.43 -16.78
CA LYS A 197 23.95 16.54 -16.53
C LYS A 197 24.12 15.52 -17.66
N LEU A 198 23.02 14.92 -18.15
CA LEU A 198 23.06 13.96 -19.25
C LEU A 198 23.50 14.59 -20.59
N GLN A 199 23.16 15.86 -20.83
CA GLN A 199 23.64 16.61 -22.00
C GLN A 199 25.13 16.94 -21.87
N ALA A 200 25.60 17.41 -20.71
CA ALA A 200 27.00 17.76 -20.48
C ALA A 200 27.96 16.56 -20.61
N MET A 201 27.47 15.33 -20.36
CA MET A 201 28.24 14.10 -20.52
C MET A 201 28.61 13.77 -21.97
N LYS A 202 28.08 14.52 -22.95
CA LYS A 202 28.47 14.46 -24.35
C LYS A 202 29.89 14.99 -24.61
N GLU A 203 30.42 15.82 -23.71
CA GLU A 203 31.67 16.58 -23.89
C GLU A 203 32.85 16.00 -23.08
N GLY A 204 33.11 14.70 -23.20
CA GLY A 204 34.37 14.11 -22.71
C GLY A 204 35.55 14.54 -23.60
N PRO A 205 36.69 15.00 -23.04
CA PRO A 205 37.79 15.57 -23.82
C PRO A 205 38.44 14.52 -24.71
N SER A 206 38.60 14.90 -25.97
CA SER A 206 39.38 14.23 -26.99
C SER A 206 40.75 13.78 -26.47
N GLN A 207 40.96 12.48 -26.33
CA GLN A 207 42.30 11.92 -26.44
C GLN A 207 42.24 10.45 -26.85
N GLU A 208 42.95 10.20 -27.95
CA GLU A 208 43.37 8.92 -28.52
C GLU A 208 42.37 8.20 -29.44
N GLU A 209 42.48 8.58 -30.71
CA GLU A 209 42.19 7.79 -31.90
C GLU A 209 42.59 6.32 -31.71
N GLN A 210 41.62 5.40 -31.76
CA GLN A 210 41.69 4.13 -32.50
C GLN A 210 40.37 3.33 -32.38
N SER A 211 39.92 2.80 -33.53
CA SER A 211 38.69 2.01 -33.82
C SER A 211 37.39 2.80 -34.12
N LEU A 212 37.40 3.52 -35.24
CA LEU A 212 36.20 4.06 -35.88
C LEU A 212 35.43 2.93 -36.59
N GLU A 213 34.18 2.70 -36.17
CA GLU A 213 32.97 2.65 -37.02
C GLU A 213 31.74 2.13 -36.23
N GLU A 214 31.93 1.31 -35.18
CA GLU A 214 30.81 0.78 -34.38
C GLU A 214 30.34 1.71 -33.24
N GLN A 215 31.21 2.59 -32.70
CA GLN A 215 30.87 3.46 -31.56
C GLN A 215 30.08 4.74 -31.95
N SER A 216 30.10 5.12 -33.22
CA SER A 216 29.39 6.31 -33.73
C SER A 216 27.87 6.12 -33.76
N ALA A 217 27.40 4.90 -34.00
CA ALA A 217 25.97 4.62 -34.13
C ALA A 217 25.26 4.67 -32.76
N GLY A 218 25.84 4.04 -31.73
CA GLY A 218 25.25 4.02 -30.38
C GLY A 218 25.18 5.41 -29.75
N ALA A 219 26.21 6.25 -29.93
CA ALA A 219 26.19 7.63 -29.42
C ALA A 219 25.10 8.50 -30.08
N GLN A 220 24.82 8.27 -31.36
CA GLN A 220 23.77 8.99 -32.09
C GLN A 220 22.36 8.50 -31.69
N GLU A 221 22.21 7.21 -31.38
CA GLU A 221 20.96 6.65 -30.84
C GLU A 221 20.67 7.20 -29.42
N GLU A 222 21.68 7.26 -28.54
CA GLU A 222 21.55 7.86 -27.21
C GLU A 222 21.12 9.34 -27.28
N ASP A 223 21.69 10.10 -28.20
CA ASP A 223 21.35 11.51 -28.40
C ASP A 223 19.91 11.69 -28.92
N SER A 224 19.47 10.82 -29.83
CA SER A 224 18.11 10.83 -30.35
C SER A 224 17.10 10.51 -29.24
N LEU A 225 17.39 9.48 -28.44
CA LEU A 225 16.58 9.11 -27.27
C LEU A 225 16.53 10.23 -26.23
N LEU A 226 17.66 10.91 -25.97
CA LEU A 226 17.70 12.05 -25.05
C LEU A 226 16.78 13.18 -25.53
N GLN A 227 16.77 13.49 -26.82
CA GLN A 227 15.92 14.54 -27.39
C GLN A 227 14.42 14.18 -27.29
N GLU A 228 14.07 12.92 -27.52
CA GLU A 228 12.69 12.44 -27.33
C GLU A 228 12.26 12.54 -25.85
N LEU A 229 13.16 12.17 -24.93
CA LEU A 229 12.89 12.22 -23.49
C LEU A 229 12.74 13.66 -22.97
N LEU A 230 13.52 14.62 -23.47
CA LEU A 230 13.35 16.04 -23.14
C LEU A 230 11.92 16.51 -23.46
N TRP A 231 11.43 16.13 -24.65
CA TRP A 231 10.07 16.46 -25.07
C TRP A 231 9.01 15.79 -24.18
N LEU A 232 9.18 14.50 -23.86
CA LEU A 232 8.23 13.74 -23.03
C LEU A 232 8.15 14.25 -21.59
N TYR A 233 9.29 14.65 -21.01
CA TYR A 233 9.36 15.15 -19.64
C TYR A 233 9.06 16.65 -19.50
N GLN A 234 8.78 17.35 -20.61
CA GLN A 234 8.49 18.80 -20.64
C GLN A 234 9.59 19.61 -19.93
N VAL A 235 10.84 19.22 -20.19
CA VAL A 235 12.02 19.88 -19.65
C VAL A 235 12.50 20.88 -20.70
N ASP A 236 12.11 22.14 -20.50
CA ASP A 236 12.65 23.31 -21.20
C ASP A 236 13.96 23.79 -20.57
#